data_AF-A0A7J2LWC6-F1
#
_entry.id   AF-A0A7J2LWC6-F1
#
_cell.length_a   1.000
_cell.length_b   1.000
_cell.length_c   1.000
_cell.angle_alpha   90.00
_cell.angle_beta   90.00
_cell.angle_gamma   90.00
#
_symmetry.space_group_name_H-M   'P 1'
#
loop_
_entity.id
_entity.type
_entity.pdbx_description
1 polymer ?
#
loop_
_entity_poly.entity_id
_entity_poly.type
_entity_poly.pdbx_seq_one_letter_code
_entity_poly.pdbx_strand_id
1 'polypeptide(L)'
;GDIIKNCADKNTVTIIVSDHGGLPVKLTARIVHLLIKEGLVAYKKISGDTYQIDWRKTKIFSGNWGFWVNLKGREPHGTVKPGEEYEAVRDKLISILHAIRDPESDRPLVRLALRKEDARMLGMWGDHVEDVVFFAEPGYVIEEAPIRLTITPDQLGEDEVLHLPPPSSAGHGGYLPNAKLGECSNQALFIMSGSGVEGGKKFDETINLVDVAPTISYLLGIPPPRNSEGRILHEFIEI
;
A
#
# COMPACT_ATOMS: atom_id res chain seq x y z
N GLY A 1 26.76 -9.92 12.70
CA GLY A 1 26.40 -11.24 12.15
C GLY A 1 27.59 -11.86 11.43
N ASP A 2 27.52 -13.14 11.10
CA ASP A 2 28.66 -13.87 10.52
C ASP A 2 29.08 -13.36 9.14
N ILE A 3 28.15 -12.82 8.35
CA ILE A 3 28.48 -12.15 7.07
C ILE A 3 29.45 -10.99 7.30
N ILE A 4 29.11 -10.08 8.22
CA ILE A 4 29.96 -8.92 8.53
C ILE A 4 31.34 -9.39 9.04
N LYS A 5 31.37 -10.42 9.90
CA LYS A 5 32.63 -10.95 10.45
C LYS A 5 33.56 -11.53 9.38
N ASN A 6 33.02 -12.16 8.34
CA ASN A 6 33.81 -12.88 7.35
C ASN A 6 34.04 -12.08 6.05
N CYS A 7 33.25 -11.04 5.80
CA CYS A 7 33.27 -10.31 4.53
C CYS A 7 33.57 -8.82 4.66
N ALA A 8 33.52 -8.23 5.86
CA ALA A 8 33.83 -6.83 6.07
C ALA A 8 35.21 -6.64 6.70
N ASP A 9 35.90 -5.59 6.28
CA ASP A 9 37.15 -5.11 6.87
C ASP A 9 37.04 -3.65 7.32
N LYS A 10 38.17 -3.04 7.72
CA LYS A 10 38.23 -1.66 8.18
C LYS A 10 37.85 -0.60 7.14
N ASN A 11 37.81 -0.97 5.85
CA ASN A 11 37.46 -0.10 4.73
C ASN A 11 36.03 -0.38 4.22
N THR A 12 35.30 -1.27 4.88
CA THR A 12 33.96 -1.66 4.49
C THR A 12 32.93 -0.82 5.23
N VAL A 13 31.93 -0.33 4.49
CA VAL A 13 30.69 0.22 5.05
C VAL A 13 29.60 -0.82 4.90
N THR A 14 28.94 -1.16 6.00
CA THR A 14 27.78 -2.05 6.03
C THR A 14 26.52 -1.23 6.24
N ILE A 15 25.54 -1.41 5.35
CA ILE A 15 24.19 -0.86 5.49
C ILE A 15 23.21 -2.03 5.57
N ILE A 16 22.37 -2.03 6.59
CA ILE A 16 21.23 -2.95 6.74
C ILE A 16 19.97 -2.12 6.60
N VAL A 17 19.12 -2.49 5.66
CA VAL A 17 17.86 -1.82 5.37
C VAL A 17 16.74 -2.86 5.25
N SER A 18 15.56 -2.52 5.75
CA SER A 18 14.33 -3.27 5.46
C SER A 18 13.54 -2.53 4.39
N ASP A 19 12.80 -3.23 3.54
CA ASP A 19 11.87 -2.64 2.58
C ASP A 19 10.64 -2.03 3.28
N HIS A 20 10.17 -2.66 4.35
CA HIS A 20 9.13 -2.15 5.23
C HIS A 20 9.17 -2.83 6.60
N GLY A 21 8.30 -2.40 7.50
CA GLY A 21 8.00 -3.11 8.74
C GLY A 21 6.82 -4.07 8.57
N GLY A 22 6.02 -4.23 9.63
CA GLY A 22 4.80 -5.03 9.61
C GLY A 22 3.95 -4.82 10.85
N LEU A 23 2.64 -4.94 10.68
CA LEU A 23 1.64 -4.73 11.71
C LEU A 23 0.78 -5.99 11.88
N PRO A 24 0.40 -6.37 13.11
CA PRO A 24 -0.50 -7.49 13.32
C PRO A 24 -1.87 -7.16 12.75
N VAL A 25 -2.50 -8.13 12.05
CA VAL A 25 -3.87 -7.97 11.54
C VAL A 25 -4.86 -8.51 12.56
N LYS A 26 -5.86 -7.71 12.90
CA LYS A 26 -6.96 -8.08 13.81
C LYS A 26 -8.20 -8.49 13.02
N LEU A 27 -8.46 -7.80 11.92
CA LEU A 27 -9.73 -7.90 11.21
C LEU A 27 -9.52 -7.62 9.73
N THR A 28 -10.20 -8.41 8.89
CA THR A 28 -10.20 -8.26 7.43
C THR A 28 -11.62 -7.95 6.95
N ALA A 29 -11.80 -6.83 6.26
CA ALA A 29 -13.08 -6.45 5.68
C ALA A 29 -13.17 -6.84 4.21
N ARG A 30 -14.20 -7.61 3.87
CA ARG A 30 -14.53 -8.02 2.51
C ARG A 30 -15.61 -7.10 1.96
N ILE A 31 -15.22 -6.16 1.11
CA ILE A 31 -16.10 -5.06 0.70
C ILE A 31 -16.74 -5.29 -0.69
N VAL A 32 -16.51 -6.45 -1.31
CA VAL A 32 -16.98 -6.73 -2.67
C VAL A 32 -18.51 -6.67 -2.77
N HIS A 33 -19.24 -7.15 -1.76
CA HIS A 33 -20.70 -7.07 -1.71
C HIS A 33 -21.17 -5.61 -1.69
N LEU A 34 -20.55 -4.76 -0.86
CA LEU A 34 -20.85 -3.34 -0.76
C LEU A 34 -20.64 -2.65 -2.10
N LEU A 35 -19.53 -2.94 -2.78
CA LEU A 35 -19.25 -2.40 -4.11
C LEU A 35 -20.26 -2.87 -5.17
N ILE A 36 -20.81 -4.09 -5.04
CA ILE A 36 -21.89 -4.58 -5.90
C ILE A 36 -23.20 -3.85 -5.60
N LYS A 37 -23.58 -3.76 -4.31
CA LYS A 37 -24.79 -3.07 -3.84
C LYS A 37 -24.81 -1.61 -4.25
N GLU A 38 -23.65 -0.96 -4.21
CA GLU A 38 -23.46 0.42 -4.64
C GLU A 38 -23.36 0.59 -6.16
N GLY A 39 -23.44 -0.50 -6.93
CA GLY A 39 -23.42 -0.50 -8.39
C GLY A 39 -22.07 -0.09 -8.99
N LEU A 40 -20.98 -0.26 -8.23
CA LEU A 40 -19.61 0.02 -8.68
C LEU A 40 -18.95 -1.22 -9.31
N VAL A 41 -19.30 -2.41 -8.85
CA VAL A 41 -18.83 -3.68 -9.40
C VAL A 41 -20.02 -4.53 -9.82
N ALA A 42 -19.88 -5.28 -10.91
CA ALA A 42 -20.91 -6.19 -11.38
C ALA A 42 -20.32 -7.55 -11.70
N TYR A 43 -21.08 -8.60 -11.39
CA TYR A 43 -20.75 -9.97 -11.75
C TYR A 43 -21.85 -10.61 -12.58
N LYS A 44 -21.46 -11.55 -13.44
CA LYS A 44 -22.36 -12.40 -14.21
C LYS A 44 -22.07 -13.87 -13.91
N LYS A 45 -23.13 -14.66 -13.84
CA LYS A 45 -23.04 -16.11 -13.68
C LYS A 45 -22.47 -16.74 -14.95
N ILE A 46 -21.46 -17.60 -14.83
CA ILE A 46 -20.83 -18.26 -16.00
C ILE A 46 -21.11 -19.76 -16.06
N SER A 47 -21.08 -20.47 -14.93
CA SER A 47 -21.37 -21.90 -14.85
C SER A 47 -21.58 -22.32 -13.39
N GLY A 48 -22.42 -23.31 -13.12
CA GLY A 48 -22.66 -23.82 -11.77
C GLY A 48 -23.00 -22.70 -10.80
N ASP A 49 -22.19 -22.51 -9.77
CA ASP A 49 -22.28 -21.39 -8.81
C ASP A 49 -21.09 -20.42 -8.91
N THR A 50 -20.43 -20.41 -10.07
CA THR A 50 -19.30 -19.54 -10.36
C THR A 50 -19.74 -18.27 -11.09
N TYR A 51 -19.26 -17.13 -10.61
CA TYR A 51 -19.53 -15.81 -11.17
C TYR A 51 -18.22 -15.16 -11.61
N GLN A 52 -18.24 -14.39 -12.69
CA GLN A 52 -17.11 -13.61 -13.19
C GLN A 52 -17.51 -12.15 -13.32
N ILE A 53 -16.54 -11.23 -13.22
CA ILE A 53 -16.75 -9.80 -13.41
C ILE A 53 -17.44 -9.53 -14.75
N ASP A 54 -18.53 -8.77 -14.73
CA ASP A 54 -19.15 -8.17 -15.91
C ASP A 54 -18.48 -6.83 -16.20
N TRP A 55 -17.39 -6.87 -16.95
CA TRP A 55 -16.59 -5.69 -17.32
C TRP A 55 -17.39 -4.60 -18.04
N ARG A 56 -18.51 -4.95 -18.68
CA ARG A 56 -19.36 -3.99 -19.39
C ARG A 56 -20.32 -3.24 -18.46
N LYS A 57 -20.42 -3.65 -17.20
CA LYS A 57 -21.24 -3.01 -16.16
C LYS A 57 -20.45 -2.51 -14.97
N THR A 58 -19.24 -3.03 -14.78
CA THR A 58 -18.32 -2.66 -13.71
C THR A 58 -17.73 -1.28 -13.95
N LYS A 59 -17.73 -0.42 -12.92
CA LYS A 59 -17.22 0.96 -12.94
C LYS A 59 -15.84 1.11 -12.33
N ILE A 60 -15.46 0.23 -11.41
CA ILE A 60 -14.13 0.22 -10.79
C ILE A 60 -13.56 -1.19 -10.70
N PHE A 61 -12.25 -1.32 -10.57
CA PHE A 61 -11.59 -2.59 -10.29
C PHE A 61 -10.37 -2.37 -9.39
N SER A 62 -10.03 -3.38 -8.59
CA SER A 62 -8.91 -3.30 -7.64
C SER A 62 -7.57 -3.25 -8.35
N GLY A 63 -6.67 -2.40 -7.84
CA GLY A 63 -5.24 -2.42 -8.12
C GLY A 63 -4.49 -3.15 -7.01
N ASN A 64 -3.25 -2.73 -6.75
CA ASN A 64 -2.45 -3.24 -5.63
C ASN A 64 -2.61 -2.38 -4.36
N TRP A 65 -2.94 -1.10 -4.52
CA TRP A 65 -2.97 -0.10 -3.45
C TRP A 65 -4.24 0.75 -3.45
N GLY A 66 -5.29 0.29 -4.12
CA GLY A 66 -6.43 1.13 -4.44
C GLY A 66 -7.32 0.59 -5.54
N PHE A 67 -8.02 1.51 -6.20
CA PHE A 67 -8.97 1.18 -7.27
C PHE A 67 -8.77 2.04 -8.49
N TRP A 68 -8.77 1.37 -9.64
CA TRP A 68 -8.91 1.98 -10.94
C TRP A 68 -10.38 2.20 -11.27
N VAL A 69 -10.68 3.33 -11.92
CA VAL A 69 -11.96 3.54 -12.59
C VAL A 69 -11.90 2.89 -13.97
N ASN A 70 -12.89 2.08 -14.33
CA ASN A 70 -13.02 1.48 -15.67
C ASN A 70 -13.41 2.56 -16.70
N LEU A 71 -12.45 3.39 -17.08
CA LEU A 71 -12.61 4.62 -17.83
C LEU A 71 -12.68 4.38 -19.36
N LYS A 72 -13.55 5.11 -20.03
CA LYS A 72 -13.65 5.07 -21.50
C LYS A 72 -12.41 5.68 -22.13
N GLY A 73 -11.79 4.90 -23.02
CA GLY A 73 -10.61 5.32 -23.78
C GLY A 73 -9.27 4.95 -23.14
N ARG A 74 -9.27 4.49 -21.87
CA ARG A 74 -8.08 3.92 -21.22
C ARG A 74 -8.22 2.41 -21.04
N GLU A 75 -9.43 1.91 -20.79
CA GLU A 75 -9.70 0.51 -20.52
C GLU A 75 -10.44 -0.16 -21.69
N PRO A 76 -10.13 -1.42 -22.03
CA PRO A 76 -10.76 -2.12 -23.16
C PRO A 76 -12.29 -2.21 -23.11
N HIS A 77 -12.84 -2.17 -21.90
CA HIS A 77 -14.28 -2.24 -21.63
C HIS A 77 -14.78 -1.06 -20.80
N GLY A 78 -14.12 0.10 -20.94
CA GLY A 78 -14.45 1.33 -20.20
C GLY A 78 -15.95 1.63 -20.18
N THR A 79 -16.52 1.72 -18.97
CA THR A 79 -17.94 2.00 -18.74
C THR A 79 -18.18 3.45 -18.35
N VAL A 80 -17.22 4.05 -17.62
CA VAL A 80 -17.28 5.40 -17.07
C VAL A 80 -16.77 6.41 -18.09
N LYS A 81 -17.51 7.49 -18.37
CA LYS A 81 -17.04 8.57 -19.24
C LYS A 81 -16.02 9.46 -18.52
N PRO A 82 -15.03 10.02 -19.24
CA PRO A 82 -14.17 11.07 -18.67
C PRO A 82 -14.99 12.32 -18.30
N GLY A 83 -14.46 13.12 -17.37
CA GLY A 83 -15.11 14.32 -16.86
C GLY A 83 -15.94 14.05 -15.60
N GLU A 84 -17.12 14.64 -15.51
CA GLU A 84 -17.95 14.62 -14.29
C GLU A 84 -18.31 13.20 -13.79
N GLU A 85 -18.54 12.24 -14.71
CA GLU A 85 -18.85 10.86 -14.32
C GLU A 85 -17.66 10.17 -13.64
N TYR A 86 -16.44 10.42 -14.14
CA TYR A 86 -15.20 9.93 -13.52
C TYR A 86 -15.00 10.51 -12.12
N GLU A 87 -15.18 11.83 -11.96
CA GLU A 87 -15.10 12.48 -10.64
C GLU A 87 -16.13 11.91 -9.66
N ALA A 88 -17.39 11.77 -10.10
CA ALA A 88 -18.47 11.24 -9.26
C ALA A 88 -18.21 9.80 -8.80
N VAL A 89 -17.62 8.96 -9.66
CA VAL A 89 -17.25 7.58 -9.29
C VAL A 89 -16.14 7.59 -8.23
N ARG A 90 -15.11 8.45 -8.38
CA ARG A 90 -14.03 8.58 -7.39
C ARG A 90 -14.56 9.06 -6.04
N ASP A 91 -15.40 10.08 -6.04
CA ASP A 91 -16.00 10.63 -4.81
C ASP A 91 -16.90 9.63 -4.11
N LYS A 92 -17.70 8.89 -4.88
CA LYS A 92 -18.53 7.81 -4.34
C LYS A 92 -17.68 6.73 -3.70
N LEU A 93 -16.60 6.30 -4.36
CA LEU A 93 -15.70 5.28 -3.83
C LEU A 93 -15.00 5.74 -2.54
N ILE A 94 -14.44 6.96 -2.52
CA ILE A 94 -13.81 7.54 -1.32
C ILE A 94 -14.82 7.59 -0.16
N SER A 95 -16.07 7.99 -0.44
CA SER A 95 -17.13 8.03 0.57
C SER A 95 -17.45 6.65 1.13
N ILE A 96 -17.53 5.63 0.28
CA ILE A 96 -17.74 4.23 0.70
C ILE A 96 -16.59 3.77 1.59
N LEU A 97 -15.33 3.98 1.17
CA LEU A 97 -14.15 3.57 1.92
C LEU A 97 -14.11 4.20 3.32
N HIS A 98 -14.46 5.49 3.45
CA HIS A 98 -14.53 6.17 4.74
C HIS A 98 -15.75 5.78 5.61
N ALA A 99 -16.79 5.21 5.01
CA ALA A 99 -17.98 4.77 5.73
C ALA A 99 -17.82 3.40 6.40
N ILE A 100 -16.80 2.63 6.04
CA ILE A 100 -16.61 1.26 6.56
C ILE A 100 -16.10 1.30 7.99
N ARG A 101 -16.83 0.63 8.88
CA ARG A 101 -16.57 0.61 10.32
C ARG A 101 -16.46 -0.80 10.87
N ASP A 102 -15.70 -0.90 11.95
CA ASP A 102 -15.60 -2.09 12.77
C ASP A 102 -16.95 -2.28 13.49
N PRO A 103 -17.66 -3.41 13.28
CA PRO A 103 -18.99 -3.61 13.86
C PRO A 103 -18.97 -3.71 15.40
N GLU A 104 -17.82 -4.05 16.01
CA GLU A 104 -17.68 -4.12 17.46
C GLU A 104 -17.27 -2.78 18.07
N SER A 105 -16.31 -2.08 17.44
CA SER A 105 -15.70 -0.88 18.03
C SER A 105 -16.16 0.46 17.43
N ASP A 106 -16.93 0.43 16.34
CA ASP A 106 -17.40 1.58 15.54
C ASP A 106 -16.27 2.46 14.96
N ARG A 107 -15.02 1.97 15.02
CA ARG A 107 -13.86 2.67 14.47
C ARG A 107 -13.81 2.56 12.96
N PRO A 108 -13.35 3.61 12.24
CA PRO A 108 -13.14 3.52 10.80
C PRO A 108 -12.05 2.51 10.48
N LEU A 109 -12.24 1.73 9.41
CA LEU A 109 -11.24 0.78 8.93
C LEU A 109 -10.23 1.42 7.97
N VAL A 110 -10.64 2.50 7.29
CA VAL A 110 -9.79 3.23 6.36
C VAL A 110 -9.33 4.53 7.01
N ARG A 111 -8.02 4.67 7.15
CA ARG A 111 -7.38 5.86 7.70
C ARG A 111 -7.40 7.02 6.71
N LEU A 112 -7.17 6.71 5.44
CA LEU A 112 -7.02 7.70 4.39
C LEU A 112 -7.46 7.12 3.05
N ALA A 113 -8.30 7.82 2.31
CA ALA A 113 -8.60 7.53 0.91
C ALA A 113 -8.44 8.82 0.11
N LEU A 114 -7.65 8.79 -0.96
CA LEU A 114 -7.25 9.96 -1.74
C LEU A 114 -7.41 9.70 -3.22
N ARG A 115 -7.62 10.77 -3.97
CA ARG A 115 -7.38 10.75 -5.41
C ARG A 115 -5.88 10.68 -5.65
N LYS A 116 -5.46 10.05 -6.75
CA LYS A 116 -4.02 9.93 -7.07
C LYS A 116 -3.27 11.25 -7.10
N GLU A 117 -3.94 12.33 -7.52
CA GLU A 117 -3.33 13.66 -7.59
C GLU A 117 -2.91 14.18 -6.20
N ASP A 118 -3.64 13.81 -5.16
CA ASP A 118 -3.38 14.17 -3.77
C ASP A 118 -2.40 13.22 -3.08
N ALA A 119 -2.21 12.01 -3.62
CA ALA A 119 -1.35 10.97 -3.07
C ALA A 119 0.15 11.15 -3.42
N ARG A 120 0.49 12.13 -4.27
CA ARG A 120 1.88 12.37 -4.70
C ARG A 120 2.86 12.57 -3.54
N MET A 121 2.41 13.22 -2.46
CA MET A 121 3.24 13.45 -1.27
C MET A 121 3.60 12.16 -0.51
N LEU A 122 2.92 11.06 -0.80
CA LEU A 122 3.16 9.72 -0.25
C LEU A 122 4.02 8.86 -1.19
N GLY A 123 4.62 9.45 -2.22
CA GLY A 123 5.37 8.72 -3.26
C GLY A 123 4.49 8.00 -4.27
N MET A 124 3.17 8.19 -4.20
CA MET A 124 2.21 7.58 -5.13
C MET A 124 1.91 8.57 -6.27
N TRP A 125 2.68 8.48 -7.36
CA TRP A 125 2.49 9.32 -8.54
C TRP A 125 2.79 8.60 -9.86
N GLY A 126 2.33 9.20 -10.97
CA GLY A 126 2.54 8.69 -12.32
C GLY A 126 1.38 7.85 -12.84
N ASP A 127 1.56 7.28 -14.04
CA ASP A 127 0.50 6.60 -14.78
C ASP A 127 0.15 5.20 -14.24
N HIS A 128 0.96 4.68 -13.32
CA HIS A 128 0.79 3.37 -12.71
C HIS A 128 0.11 3.40 -11.34
N VAL A 129 -0.37 4.58 -10.91
CA VAL A 129 -1.09 4.75 -9.66
C VAL A 129 -2.59 4.75 -9.89
N GLU A 130 -3.28 3.96 -9.09
CA GLU A 130 -4.73 3.81 -9.07
C GLU A 130 -5.45 5.15 -8.92
N ASP A 131 -6.62 5.32 -9.53
CA ASP A 131 -7.35 6.59 -9.51
C ASP A 131 -7.81 7.02 -8.11
N VAL A 132 -8.06 6.04 -7.24
CA VAL A 132 -8.27 6.22 -5.80
C VAL A 132 -7.31 5.29 -5.06
N VAL A 133 -6.46 5.86 -4.22
CA VAL A 133 -5.51 5.16 -3.35
C VAL A 133 -6.04 5.21 -1.92
N PHE A 134 -5.84 4.16 -1.14
CA PHE A 134 -6.23 4.19 0.27
C PHE A 134 -5.23 3.50 1.19
N PHE A 135 -5.33 3.83 2.48
CA PHE A 135 -4.54 3.26 3.55
C PHE A 135 -5.47 2.88 4.70
N ALA A 136 -5.36 1.63 5.16
CA ALA A 136 -6.13 1.12 6.29
C ALA A 136 -5.63 1.69 7.63
N GLU A 137 -6.52 1.73 8.62
CA GLU A 137 -6.14 1.93 10.01
C GLU A 137 -5.35 0.71 10.52
N PRO A 138 -4.31 0.89 11.37
CA PRO A 138 -3.49 -0.20 11.87
C PRO A 138 -4.31 -1.32 12.52
N GLY A 139 -4.11 -2.55 12.05
CA GLY A 139 -4.83 -3.73 12.52
C GLY A 139 -5.99 -4.15 11.63
N TYR A 140 -6.34 -3.34 10.63
CA TYR A 140 -7.37 -3.66 9.66
C TYR A 140 -6.77 -3.91 8.28
N VAL A 141 -7.25 -4.93 7.57
CA VAL A 141 -6.99 -5.14 6.15
C VAL A 141 -8.31 -5.00 5.40
N ILE A 142 -8.30 -4.26 4.29
CA ILE A 142 -9.40 -4.30 3.34
C ILE A 142 -9.02 -5.34 2.29
N GLU A 143 -9.78 -6.41 2.16
CA GLU A 143 -9.54 -7.39 1.11
C GLU A 143 -9.82 -6.72 -0.24
N GLU A 144 -8.75 -6.31 -0.94
CA GLU A 144 -8.81 -5.82 -2.30
C GLU A 144 -9.09 -7.00 -3.23
N ALA A 145 -10.36 -7.23 -3.52
CA ALA A 145 -10.78 -8.16 -4.54
C ALA A 145 -12.06 -7.68 -5.24
N PRO A 146 -12.14 -7.86 -6.57
CA PRO A 146 -11.54 -9.00 -7.26
C PRO A 146 -10.24 -8.71 -8.01
N ILE A 147 -9.10 -9.08 -7.41
CA ILE A 147 -7.96 -9.60 -8.19
C ILE A 147 -8.36 -10.98 -8.80
N ARG A 148 -9.40 -11.64 -8.25
CA ARG A 148 -9.91 -12.93 -8.72
C ARG A 148 -10.96 -12.76 -9.81
N LEU A 149 -10.63 -13.22 -11.01
CA LEU A 149 -11.52 -13.31 -12.20
C LEU A 149 -12.86 -14.02 -11.91
N THR A 150 -12.96 -14.78 -10.83
CA THR A 150 -14.15 -15.56 -10.44
C THR A 150 -14.37 -15.56 -8.94
N ILE A 151 -15.64 -15.47 -8.52
CA ILE A 151 -16.10 -15.55 -7.13
C ILE A 151 -17.21 -16.60 -6.96
N THR A 152 -17.35 -17.12 -5.74
CA THR A 152 -18.38 -18.09 -5.33
C THR A 152 -19.54 -17.41 -4.58
N PRO A 153 -20.71 -18.06 -4.41
CA PRO A 153 -21.90 -17.41 -3.85
C PRO A 153 -21.75 -16.92 -2.41
N ASP A 154 -20.94 -17.62 -1.60
CA ASP A 154 -20.58 -17.23 -0.24
C ASP A 154 -19.81 -15.89 -0.21
N GLN A 155 -19.12 -15.53 -1.30
CA GLN A 155 -18.44 -14.24 -1.44
C GLN A 155 -19.35 -13.14 -1.99
N LEU A 156 -20.52 -13.50 -2.53
CA LEU A 156 -21.55 -12.57 -2.99
C LEU A 156 -22.54 -12.20 -1.88
N GLY A 157 -22.58 -12.96 -0.80
CA GLY A 157 -23.70 -13.00 0.14
C GLY A 157 -23.81 -11.80 1.07
N GLU A 158 -22.70 -11.29 1.60
CA GLU A 158 -22.75 -10.36 2.74
C GLU A 158 -21.55 -9.38 2.74
N ASP A 159 -21.77 -8.18 3.32
CA ASP A 159 -20.70 -7.25 3.69
C ASP A 159 -19.99 -7.80 4.94
N GLU A 160 -19.04 -8.69 4.71
CA GLU A 160 -18.41 -9.39 5.82
C GLU A 160 -17.16 -8.68 6.33
N VAL A 161 -17.30 -8.13 7.53
CA VAL A 161 -16.18 -7.81 8.39
C VAL A 161 -15.79 -9.09 9.15
N LEU A 162 -14.68 -9.69 8.75
CA LEU A 162 -14.18 -10.94 9.33
C LEU A 162 -13.19 -10.66 10.45
N HIS A 163 -13.53 -11.06 11.67
CA HIS A 163 -12.57 -11.16 12.75
C HIS A 163 -11.66 -12.36 12.49
N LEU A 164 -10.36 -12.11 12.35
CA LEU A 164 -9.40 -13.22 12.31
C LEU A 164 -9.20 -13.73 13.75
N PRO A 165 -9.09 -15.05 13.96
CA PRO A 165 -8.70 -15.58 15.27
C PRO A 165 -7.34 -15.01 15.71
N PRO A 166 -6.97 -15.08 17.01
CA PRO A 166 -5.77 -14.43 17.54
C PRO A 166 -4.49 -14.83 16.78
N PRO A 167 -3.46 -13.97 16.79
CA PRO A 167 -2.78 -13.46 15.61
C PRO A 167 -2.10 -14.57 14.81
N SER A 168 -2.60 -14.82 13.60
CA SER A 168 -1.92 -15.72 12.64
C SER A 168 -1.33 -14.97 11.43
N SER A 169 -1.53 -13.66 11.32
CA SER A 169 -1.10 -12.88 10.17
C SER A 169 -0.57 -11.47 10.54
N ALA A 170 0.39 -11.01 9.75
CA ALA A 170 0.90 -9.64 9.74
C ALA A 170 0.66 -9.05 8.35
N GLY A 171 0.24 -7.79 8.32
CA GLY A 171 0.11 -7.01 7.10
C GLY A 171 1.20 -5.93 7.07
N HIS A 172 1.65 -5.60 5.88
CA HIS A 172 2.62 -4.52 5.64
C HIS A 172 2.18 -3.64 4.47
N GLY A 173 1.49 -4.23 3.49
CA GLY A 173 0.80 -3.52 2.43
C GLY A 173 -0.48 -2.84 2.90
N GLY A 174 -0.79 -1.68 2.30
CA GLY A 174 -2.05 -0.95 2.54
C GLY A 174 -2.05 -0.11 3.82
N TYR A 175 -0.91 0.07 4.49
CA TYR A 175 -0.77 0.97 5.63
C TYR A 175 0.14 2.15 5.30
N LEU A 176 -0.04 3.27 6.01
CA LEU A 176 0.93 4.37 5.93
C LEU A 176 2.32 3.88 6.35
N PRO A 177 3.41 4.38 5.75
CA PRO A 177 4.77 3.95 6.09
C PRO A 177 5.16 4.18 7.56
N ASN A 178 4.51 5.13 8.24
CA ASN A 178 4.72 5.44 9.65
C ASN A 178 3.71 4.81 10.61
N ALA A 179 2.85 3.91 10.12
CA ALA A 179 1.80 3.28 10.91
C ALA A 179 2.38 2.42 12.05
N LYS A 180 1.74 2.45 13.21
CA LYS A 180 2.13 1.69 14.42
C LYS A 180 0.93 1.04 15.08
N LEU A 181 1.14 -0.12 15.68
CA LEU A 181 0.14 -0.82 16.49
C LEU A 181 0.82 -1.60 17.61
N GLY A 182 0.66 -1.12 18.85
CA GLY A 182 1.43 -1.64 19.98
C GLY A 182 2.93 -1.44 19.75
N GLU A 183 3.71 -2.49 19.95
CA GLU A 183 5.17 -2.50 19.71
C GLU A 183 5.55 -2.75 18.24
N CYS A 184 4.58 -2.96 17.35
CA CYS A 184 4.80 -3.19 15.93
C CYS A 184 4.74 -1.88 15.13
N SER A 185 5.52 -1.79 14.07
CA SER A 185 5.64 -0.61 13.21
C SER A 185 5.75 -1.03 11.75
N ASN A 186 5.13 -0.27 10.85
CA ASN A 186 5.31 -0.41 9.41
C ASN A 186 6.55 0.33 8.89
N GLN A 187 7.23 1.10 9.75
CA GLN A 187 8.47 1.79 9.40
C GLN A 187 9.57 0.79 9.06
N ALA A 188 10.29 1.05 7.97
CA ALA A 188 11.50 0.33 7.62
C ALA A 188 12.60 0.54 8.67
N LEU A 189 13.50 -0.44 8.77
CA LEU A 189 14.74 -0.35 9.53
C LEU A 189 15.86 0.20 8.65
N PHE A 190 16.72 1.04 9.22
CA PHE A 190 17.99 1.44 8.61
C PHE A 190 19.10 1.43 9.66
N ILE A 191 20.22 0.78 9.36
CA ILE A 191 21.43 0.74 10.17
C ILE A 191 22.62 0.92 9.24
N MET A 192 23.55 1.78 9.62
CA MET A 192 24.80 2.02 8.88
C MET A 192 25.97 1.92 9.86
N SER A 193 27.05 1.26 9.46
CA SER A 193 28.25 1.07 10.30
C SER A 193 29.48 0.78 9.44
N GLY A 194 30.65 1.22 9.87
CA GLY A 194 31.92 0.92 9.19
C GLY A 194 32.78 2.15 9.01
N SER A 195 33.66 2.11 8.02
CA SER A 195 34.61 3.18 7.71
C SER A 195 33.90 4.51 7.40
N GLY A 196 34.28 5.60 8.07
CA GLY A 196 33.69 6.93 7.84
C GLY A 196 32.23 7.06 8.29
N VAL A 197 31.76 6.17 9.17
CA VAL A 197 30.41 6.22 9.74
C VAL A 197 30.48 6.53 11.22
N GLU A 198 29.75 7.54 11.66
CA GLU A 198 29.75 7.94 13.06
C GLU A 198 28.98 6.93 13.92
N GLY A 199 29.69 6.29 14.85
CA GLY A 199 29.14 5.23 15.69
C GLY A 199 28.24 5.74 16.82
N GLY A 200 27.28 4.91 17.25
CA GLY A 200 26.50 5.13 18.47
C GLY A 200 25.41 6.21 18.38
N LYS A 201 25.19 6.78 17.20
CA LYS A 201 24.12 7.74 16.95
C LYS A 201 22.82 7.06 16.60
N LYS A 202 21.74 7.53 17.22
CA LYS A 202 20.37 7.29 16.80
C LYS A 202 19.81 8.61 16.29
N PHE A 203 19.30 8.60 15.07
CA PHE A 203 18.58 9.73 14.50
C PHE A 203 17.08 9.50 14.68
N ASP A 204 16.41 10.48 15.28
CA ASP A 204 14.95 10.47 15.41
C ASP A 204 14.25 11.14 14.22
N GLU A 205 15.02 11.72 13.30
CA GLU A 205 14.51 12.29 12.05
C GLU A 205 14.08 11.20 11.08
N THR A 206 13.07 11.53 10.26
CA THR A 206 12.62 10.61 9.22
C THR A 206 13.57 10.66 8.03
N ILE A 207 14.08 9.49 7.66
CA ILE A 207 14.75 9.25 6.39
C ILE A 207 13.83 8.44 5.47
N ASN A 208 14.02 8.54 4.17
CA ASN A 208 13.24 7.81 3.18
C ASN A 208 14.09 6.69 2.57
N LEU A 209 13.47 5.58 2.16
CA LEU A 209 14.17 4.48 1.49
C LEU A 209 14.90 4.94 0.21
N VAL A 210 14.35 5.94 -0.49
CA VAL A 210 14.97 6.53 -1.68
C VAL A 210 16.29 7.25 -1.39
N ASP A 211 16.58 7.57 -0.12
CA ASP A 211 17.83 8.22 0.31
C ASP A 211 19.01 7.23 0.37
N VAL A 212 18.74 5.92 0.38
CA VAL A 212 19.78 4.87 0.54
C VAL A 212 20.71 4.80 -0.69
N ALA A 213 20.14 4.74 -1.89
CA ALA A 213 20.91 4.62 -3.13
C ALA A 213 21.87 5.80 -3.41
N PRO A 214 21.44 7.08 -3.30
CA PRO A 214 22.36 8.20 -3.49
C PRO A 214 23.41 8.27 -2.38
N THR A 215 23.08 7.88 -1.14
CA THR A 215 24.05 7.78 -0.04
C THR A 215 25.14 6.74 -0.32
N ILE A 216 24.77 5.54 -0.79
CA ILE A 216 25.76 4.51 -1.19
C ILE A 216 26.64 5.02 -2.33
N SER A 217 26.05 5.69 -3.32
CA SER A 217 26.79 6.22 -4.47
C SER A 217 27.83 7.25 -4.05
N TYR A 218 27.44 8.14 -3.12
CA TYR A 218 28.34 9.12 -2.52
C TYR A 218 29.53 8.47 -1.81
N LEU A 219 29.30 7.46 -0.98
CA LEU A 219 30.36 6.74 -0.25
C LEU A 219 31.33 6.01 -1.18
N LEU A 220 30.85 5.52 -2.32
CA LEU A 220 31.66 4.86 -3.33
C LEU A 220 32.37 5.84 -4.28
N GLY A 221 32.08 7.14 -4.20
CA GLY A 221 32.62 8.13 -5.13
C GLY A 221 32.13 7.96 -6.57
N ILE A 222 30.93 7.40 -6.77
CA ILE A 222 30.32 7.18 -8.09
C ILE A 222 29.08 8.09 -8.29
N PRO A 223 28.70 8.39 -9.54
CA PRO A 223 27.46 9.12 -9.81
C PRO A 223 26.23 8.37 -9.25
N PRO A 224 25.23 9.07 -8.68
CA PRO A 224 24.00 8.43 -8.23
C PRO A 224 23.19 7.89 -9.42
N PRO A 225 22.25 6.95 -9.17
CA PRO A 225 21.32 6.51 -10.20
C PRO A 225 20.60 7.69 -10.85
N ARG A 226 20.47 7.68 -12.19
CA ARG A 226 19.98 8.81 -13.00
C ARG A 226 18.65 9.41 -12.51
N ASN A 227 17.78 8.58 -11.97
CA ASN A 227 16.44 8.95 -11.52
C ASN A 227 16.29 8.92 -9.99
N SER A 228 17.39 9.06 -9.25
CA SER A 228 17.35 9.13 -7.79
C SER A 228 16.70 10.44 -7.34
N GLU A 229 15.71 10.33 -6.46
CA GLU A 229 14.99 11.46 -5.86
C GLU A 229 15.35 11.69 -4.39
N GLY A 230 16.11 10.76 -3.80
CA GLY A 230 16.51 10.83 -2.40
C GLY A 230 17.67 11.80 -2.17
N ARG A 231 17.79 12.25 -0.92
CA ARG A 231 18.93 13.04 -0.46
C ARG A 231 20.08 12.13 -0.02
N ILE A 232 21.27 12.70 0.06
CA ILE A 232 22.41 12.04 0.71
C ILE A 232 22.26 12.19 2.23
N LEU A 233 22.41 11.10 2.96
CA LEU A 233 22.31 11.05 4.42
C LEU A 233 23.64 11.49 5.07
N HIS A 234 24.02 12.75 4.87
CA HIS A 234 25.27 13.31 5.38
C HIS A 234 25.39 13.23 6.90
N GLU A 235 24.28 13.23 7.62
CA GLU A 235 24.25 13.12 9.07
C GLU A 235 24.81 11.79 9.60
N PHE A 236 24.92 10.75 8.76
CA PHE A 236 25.52 9.46 9.13
C PHE A 236 27.03 9.36 8.80
N ILE A 237 27.60 10.35 8.12
CA ILE A 237 28.94 10.26 7.52
C ILE A 237 29.90 11.19 8.26
N GLU A 238 31.03 10.65 8.72
CA GLU A 238 32.14 11.46 9.24
C GLU A 238 32.88 12.11 8.07
N ILE A 239 33.02 13.44 8.11
CA ILE A 239 33.80 14.24 7.13
C ILE A 239 35.28 14.21 7.50
#